data_AF-A0A7J5VCU5-F1
#
_entry.id   AF-A0A7J5VCU5-F1
#
_cell.length_a   1.000
_cell.length_b   1.000
_cell.length_c   1.000
_cell.angle_alpha   90.00
_cell.angle_beta   90.00
_cell.angle_gamma   90.00
#
_symmetry.space_group_name_H-M   'P 1'
#
loop_
_entity.id
_entity.type
_entity.pdbx_description
1 polymer ?
#
loop_
_entity_poly.entity_id
_entity_poly.type
_entity_poly.pdbx_seq_one_letter_code
_entity_poly.pdbx_strand_id
1 'polypeptide(L)'
;MKILFIGDIVGKPGRRAIKELLPSLVAGHAVDLVIANCENAAAGFGITRDIVEELYDAHIDILTSGNHIWDKKEVLEFMGDYETLLRPANYPGTVPGRGSVLMPTAAGDYVGVLNLAGRIFMAPIDCPFVAAKNEIARLKTKTNVIIVDIHAEATSEKKALGWYLDGEVSAVLGTHTHVQTADDEVLPGGTAYISDVGMTGPFDSVIGIKKDTIIERFLTQIPNKFDVAKGDVRLQGVLMDIDAQSGKANTIERISVRLNDKTEA
;
A
#
# COMPACT_ATOMS: atom_id res chain seq x y z
N MET A 1 10.28 -9.80 -13.69
CA MET A 1 10.66 -9.20 -12.38
C MET A 1 9.46 -9.34 -11.50
N LYS A 2 9.60 -9.97 -10.34
CA LYS A 2 8.49 -10.27 -9.44
C LYS A 2 8.41 -9.24 -8.33
N ILE A 3 7.32 -8.50 -8.29
CA ILE A 3 7.07 -7.47 -7.28
C ILE A 3 5.89 -7.91 -6.42
N LEU A 4 6.08 -7.91 -5.10
CA LEU A 4 5.01 -8.13 -4.13
C LEU A 4 4.58 -6.78 -3.57
N PHE A 5 3.32 -6.44 -3.75
CA PHE A 5 2.71 -5.28 -3.11
C PHE A 5 1.75 -5.74 -2.00
N ILE A 6 1.95 -5.26 -0.78
CA ILE A 6 1.16 -5.64 0.40
C ILE A 6 0.20 -4.50 0.74
N GLY A 7 -1.06 -4.86 0.97
CA GLY A 7 -2.10 -3.91 1.36
C GLY A 7 -1.91 -3.33 2.77
N ASP A 8 -2.86 -2.50 3.20
CA ASP A 8 -2.79 -1.70 4.42
C ASP A 8 -2.40 -2.52 5.66
N ILE A 9 -1.22 -2.26 6.22
CA ILE A 9 -0.75 -2.92 7.45
C ILE A 9 -1.44 -2.29 8.66
N VAL A 10 -2.30 -3.05 9.35
CA VAL A 10 -3.11 -2.54 10.46
C VAL A 10 -2.61 -3.02 11.82
N GLY A 11 -2.00 -2.09 12.55
CA GLY A 11 -1.58 -2.25 13.94
C GLY A 11 -0.61 -3.40 14.20
N LYS A 12 -0.47 -3.77 15.49
CA LYS A 12 0.40 -4.89 15.91
C LYS A 12 0.05 -6.23 15.23
N PRO A 13 -1.23 -6.61 15.01
CA PRO A 13 -1.55 -7.85 14.30
C PRO A 13 -1.03 -7.86 12.86
N GLY A 14 -1.20 -6.76 12.11
CA GLY A 14 -0.67 -6.63 10.76
C GLY A 14 0.84 -6.79 10.70
N ARG A 15 1.57 -6.08 11.57
CA ARG A 15 3.05 -6.20 11.65
C ARG A 15 3.52 -7.61 12.03
N ARG A 16 2.77 -8.30 12.91
CA ARG A 16 3.02 -9.71 13.22
C ARG A 16 2.87 -10.59 11.98
N ALA A 17 1.82 -10.38 11.17
CA ALA A 17 1.61 -11.11 9.93
C ALA A 17 2.74 -10.90 8.93
N ILE A 18 3.23 -9.66 8.78
CA ILE A 18 4.43 -9.37 7.97
C ILE A 18 5.60 -10.22 8.45
N LYS A 19 5.97 -10.10 9.73
CA LYS A 19 7.13 -10.79 10.29
C LYS A 19 7.10 -12.30 10.12
N GLU A 20 5.92 -12.91 10.23
CA GLU A 20 5.77 -14.37 10.22
C GLU A 20 5.50 -14.96 8.83
N LEU A 21 4.82 -14.23 7.93
CA LEU A 21 4.40 -14.76 6.63
C LEU A 21 5.28 -14.27 5.47
N LEU A 22 5.75 -13.03 5.51
CA LEU A 22 6.47 -12.41 4.39
C LEU A 22 7.72 -13.20 3.94
N PRO A 23 8.58 -13.73 4.85
CA PRO A 23 9.77 -14.45 4.41
C PRO A 23 9.46 -15.67 3.54
N SER A 24 8.38 -16.40 3.88
CA SER A 24 7.95 -17.58 3.10
C SER A 24 7.37 -17.21 1.75
N LEU A 25 6.66 -16.08 1.66
CA LEU A 25 6.12 -15.56 0.40
C LEU A 25 7.25 -15.10 -0.53
N VAL A 26 8.21 -14.33 0.00
CA VAL A 26 9.37 -13.86 -0.76
C VAL A 26 10.17 -15.03 -1.32
N ALA A 27 10.51 -16.02 -0.47
CA ALA A 27 11.26 -17.19 -0.90
C ALA A 27 10.47 -18.09 -1.86
N GLY A 28 9.19 -18.36 -1.55
CA GLY A 28 8.35 -19.27 -2.33
C GLY A 28 8.01 -18.75 -3.72
N HIS A 29 7.91 -17.43 -3.88
CA HIS A 29 7.63 -16.79 -5.17
C HIS A 29 8.86 -16.23 -5.88
N ALA A 30 10.04 -16.21 -5.22
CA ALA A 30 11.24 -15.54 -5.70
C ALA A 30 10.97 -14.05 -5.99
N VAL A 31 10.46 -13.34 -4.99
CA VAL A 31 10.14 -11.91 -5.07
C VAL A 31 11.44 -11.09 -5.14
N ASP A 32 11.52 -10.17 -6.09
CA ASP A 32 12.67 -9.29 -6.31
C ASP A 32 12.56 -7.97 -5.52
N LEU A 33 11.33 -7.52 -5.24
CA LEU A 33 11.04 -6.27 -4.54
C LEU A 33 9.71 -6.37 -3.76
N VAL A 34 9.70 -5.88 -2.52
CA VAL A 34 8.53 -5.82 -1.64
C VAL A 34 8.15 -4.36 -1.37
N ILE A 35 6.90 -4.02 -1.69
CA ILE A 35 6.29 -2.72 -1.38
C ILE A 35 5.14 -2.98 -0.41
N ALA A 36 4.93 -2.13 0.59
CA ALA A 36 3.79 -2.26 1.49
C ALA A 36 3.19 -0.92 1.89
N ASN A 37 1.87 -0.87 2.03
CA ASN A 37 1.19 0.30 2.58
C ASN A 37 1.21 0.25 4.13
N CYS A 38 1.78 1.26 4.76
CA CYS A 38 2.01 1.30 6.21
C CYS A 38 1.14 2.31 6.96
N GLU A 39 0.12 2.91 6.34
CA GLU A 39 -0.57 4.07 6.92
C GLU A 39 -1.30 3.79 8.24
N ASN A 40 -1.60 2.52 8.54
CA ASN A 40 -2.33 2.10 9.72
C ASN A 40 -1.46 1.32 10.72
N ALA A 41 -0.14 1.33 10.55
CA ALA A 41 0.77 0.46 11.27
C ALA A 41 0.87 0.79 12.77
N ALA A 42 0.71 2.05 13.17
CA ALA A 42 0.79 2.51 14.56
C ALA A 42 -0.57 2.54 15.27
N ALA A 43 -0.95 1.40 15.85
CA ALA A 43 -2.21 1.24 16.58
C ALA A 43 -3.46 1.61 15.73
N GLY A 44 -3.38 1.36 14.42
CA GLY A 44 -4.47 1.57 13.48
C GLY A 44 -4.43 2.90 12.74
N PHE A 45 -3.58 3.85 13.13
CA PHE A 45 -3.54 5.19 12.52
C PHE A 45 -2.12 5.79 12.56
N GLY A 46 -1.54 6.05 11.39
CA GLY A 46 -0.21 6.59 11.20
C GLY A 46 0.91 5.59 11.44
N ILE A 47 2.13 6.12 11.56
CA ILE A 47 3.35 5.34 11.74
C ILE A 47 4.33 6.03 12.70
N THR A 48 5.18 5.26 13.36
CA THR A 48 6.25 5.76 14.25
C THR A 48 7.62 5.36 13.71
N ARG A 49 8.70 6.02 14.14
CA ARG A 49 10.06 5.68 13.69
C ARG A 49 10.39 4.21 13.95
N ASP A 50 10.14 3.73 15.16
CA ASP A 50 10.39 2.34 15.54
C ASP A 50 9.64 1.34 14.65
N ILE A 51 8.43 1.70 14.19
CA ILE A 51 7.63 0.84 13.32
C ILE A 51 8.16 0.86 11.89
N VAL A 52 8.66 2.00 11.39
CA VAL A 52 9.34 2.07 10.09
C VAL A 52 10.52 1.10 10.08
N GLU A 53 11.38 1.17 11.10
CA GLU A 53 12.54 0.28 11.22
C GLU A 53 12.13 -1.19 11.38
N GLU A 54 11.09 -1.48 12.19
CA GLU A 54 10.53 -2.83 12.34
C GLU A 54 10.10 -3.43 10.98
N LEU A 55 9.52 -2.62 10.10
CA LEU A 55 9.05 -3.04 8.78
C LEU A 55 10.19 -3.22 7.78
N TYR A 56 11.22 -2.36 7.81
CA TYR A 56 12.41 -2.54 6.99
C TYR A 56 13.24 -3.75 7.42
N ASP A 57 13.37 -4.00 8.74
CA ASP A 57 14.00 -5.21 9.29
C ASP A 57 13.26 -6.49 8.87
N ALA A 58 11.99 -6.39 8.50
CA ALA A 58 11.19 -7.47 7.94
C ALA A 58 11.37 -7.65 6.42
N HIS A 59 12.34 -6.97 5.80
CA HIS A 59 12.65 -7.00 4.37
C HIS A 59 11.55 -6.42 3.48
N ILE A 60 10.88 -5.35 3.93
CA ILE A 60 10.12 -4.48 3.03
C ILE A 60 11.09 -3.46 2.44
N ASP A 61 11.07 -3.24 1.13
CA ASP A 61 11.99 -2.32 0.47
C ASP A 61 11.45 -0.87 0.46
N ILE A 62 10.13 -0.73 0.24
CA ILE A 62 9.47 0.57 0.08
C ILE A 62 8.16 0.57 0.86
N LEU A 63 7.94 1.64 1.64
CA LEU A 63 6.72 1.86 2.38
C LEU A 63 5.91 2.97 1.70
N THR A 64 4.72 2.65 1.20
CA THR A 64 3.72 3.65 0.80
C THR A 64 2.80 3.95 1.98
N SER A 65 1.98 4.99 1.86
CA SER A 65 1.01 5.35 2.90
C SER A 65 -0.28 5.93 2.31
N GLY A 66 -0.96 6.80 3.05
CA GLY A 66 -2.32 7.22 2.77
C GLY A 66 -2.72 8.44 3.58
N ASN A 67 -4.00 8.58 3.87
CA ASN A 67 -4.52 9.73 4.60
C ASN A 67 -4.10 9.77 6.08
N HIS A 68 -3.77 8.63 6.69
CA HIS A 68 -3.38 8.55 8.10
C HIS A 68 -1.90 8.84 8.36
N ILE A 69 -1.11 9.12 7.32
CA ILE A 69 0.32 9.34 7.46
C ILE A 69 0.70 10.44 8.47
N TRP A 70 -0.17 11.44 8.69
CA TRP A 70 0.08 12.58 9.59
C TRP A 70 -0.52 12.46 11.01
N ASP A 71 -1.14 11.32 11.34
CA ASP A 71 -1.85 11.14 12.61
C ASP A 71 -0.90 10.98 13.81
N LYS A 72 0.29 10.42 13.57
CA LYS A 72 1.41 10.46 14.52
C LYS A 72 2.28 11.67 14.22
N LYS A 73 2.19 12.72 15.05
CA LYS A 73 2.87 14.00 14.79
C LYS A 73 4.39 13.91 14.65
N GLU A 74 5.01 12.95 15.34
CA GLU A 74 6.44 12.66 15.23
C GLU A 74 6.91 12.30 13.81
N VAL A 75 6.03 11.83 12.92
CA VAL A 75 6.37 11.52 11.52
C VAL A 75 6.97 12.73 10.78
N LEU A 76 6.56 13.94 11.16
CA LEU A 76 7.05 15.18 10.58
C LEU A 76 8.54 15.41 10.87
N GLU A 77 9.05 14.83 11.97
CA GLU A 77 10.44 14.98 12.41
C GLU A 77 11.38 14.01 11.69
N PHE A 78 10.89 12.86 11.23
CA PHE A 78 11.72 11.79 10.70
C PHE A 78 11.48 11.41 9.25
N MET A 79 10.32 11.75 8.66
CA MET A 79 9.98 11.29 7.31
C MET A 79 11.02 11.69 6.26
N GLY A 80 11.67 12.84 6.44
CA GLY A 80 12.74 13.31 5.55
C GLY A 80 13.99 12.42 5.56
N ASP A 81 14.18 11.58 6.57
CA ASP A 81 15.35 10.71 6.72
C ASP A 81 15.25 9.46 5.83
N TYR A 82 14.05 9.11 5.37
CA TYR A 82 13.79 7.90 4.60
C TYR A 82 13.41 8.25 3.15
N GLU A 83 14.23 7.86 2.19
CA GLU A 83 13.89 8.02 0.78
C GLU A 83 12.78 7.08 0.32
N THR A 84 12.62 5.94 1.00
CA THR A 84 11.70 4.85 0.68
C THR A 84 10.41 4.85 1.52
N LEU A 85 10.22 5.84 2.40
CA LEU A 85 8.93 6.11 3.07
C LEU A 85 8.17 7.19 2.30
N LEU A 86 7.14 6.77 1.59
CA LEU A 86 6.36 7.63 0.71
C LEU A 86 5.08 8.12 1.39
N ARG A 87 4.78 9.39 1.18
CA ARG A 87 3.48 10.02 1.42
C ARG A 87 2.75 10.22 0.08
N PRO A 88 1.44 10.48 0.05
CA PRO A 88 0.77 10.75 -1.22
C PRO A 88 1.34 12.00 -1.91
N ALA A 89 1.75 11.86 -3.18
CA ALA A 89 2.47 12.88 -3.94
C ALA A 89 1.65 14.16 -4.17
N ASN A 90 0.33 14.04 -4.21
CA ASN A 90 -0.62 15.13 -4.41
C ASN A 90 -1.02 15.86 -3.10
N TYR A 91 -0.26 15.70 -2.02
CA TYR A 91 -0.25 16.72 -0.96
C TYR A 91 0.45 17.99 -1.43
N PRO A 92 0.07 19.17 -0.91
CA PRO A 92 0.75 20.43 -1.22
C PRO A 92 2.26 20.33 -1.00
N GLY A 93 3.04 20.94 -1.89
CA GLY A 93 4.51 20.82 -1.91
C GLY A 93 5.25 21.36 -0.67
N THR A 94 4.54 21.93 0.30
CA THR A 94 5.09 22.44 1.56
C THR A 94 5.26 21.36 2.63
N VAL A 95 4.73 20.15 2.43
CA VAL A 95 4.83 19.06 3.41
C VAL A 95 6.12 18.24 3.24
N PRO A 96 6.70 17.72 4.34
CA PRO A 96 7.93 16.91 4.28
C PRO A 96 7.72 15.56 3.56
N GLY A 97 8.83 14.88 3.30
CA GLY A 97 8.84 13.56 2.68
C GLY A 97 8.69 13.58 1.16
N ARG A 98 8.58 12.38 0.58
CA ARG A 98 8.59 12.17 -0.87
C ARG A 98 7.29 11.53 -1.33
N GLY A 99 6.85 11.89 -2.54
CA GLY A 99 5.70 11.27 -3.20
C GLY A 99 6.04 10.01 -4.00
N SER A 100 7.31 9.87 -4.38
CA SER A 100 7.79 8.80 -5.24
C SER A 100 9.29 8.54 -5.01
N VAL A 101 9.76 7.34 -5.39
CA VAL A 101 11.17 6.91 -5.29
C VAL A 101 11.58 6.11 -6.52
N LEU A 102 12.89 6.11 -6.83
CA LEU A 102 13.52 5.21 -7.78
C LEU A 102 14.41 4.24 -6.99
N MET A 103 14.04 2.97 -6.96
CA MET A 103 14.76 1.93 -6.23
C MET A 103 15.59 1.08 -7.21
N PRO A 104 16.92 0.99 -7.05
CA PRO A 104 17.71 0.05 -7.83
C PRO A 104 17.42 -1.38 -7.39
N THR A 105 17.36 -2.29 -8.35
CA THR A 105 17.26 -3.74 -8.12
C THR A 105 18.65 -4.36 -8.13
N ALA A 106 18.79 -5.56 -7.57
CA ALA A 106 20.05 -6.31 -7.58
C ALA A 106 20.56 -6.62 -9.01
N ALA A 107 19.65 -6.66 -9.99
CA ALA A 107 19.97 -6.88 -11.40
C ALA A 107 20.49 -5.61 -12.13
N GLY A 108 20.44 -4.44 -11.47
CA GLY A 108 20.86 -3.15 -12.05
C GLY A 108 19.74 -2.37 -12.75
N ASP A 109 18.54 -2.93 -12.85
CA ASP A 109 17.33 -2.21 -13.28
C ASP A 109 16.83 -1.30 -12.16
N TYR A 110 15.95 -0.34 -12.49
CA TYR A 110 15.29 0.54 -11.52
C TYR A 110 13.78 0.25 -11.46
N VAL A 111 13.17 0.41 -10.29
CA VAL A 111 11.71 0.42 -10.11
C VAL A 111 11.29 1.78 -9.58
N GLY A 112 10.35 2.43 -10.26
CA GLY A 112 9.69 3.63 -9.78
C GLY A 112 8.48 3.27 -8.94
N VAL A 113 8.35 3.85 -7.76
CA VAL A 113 7.12 3.71 -6.95
C VAL A 113 6.55 5.10 -6.68
N LEU A 114 5.26 5.25 -6.87
CA LEU A 114 4.50 6.49 -6.71
C LEU A 114 3.30 6.22 -5.79
N ASN A 115 3.13 7.03 -4.76
CA ASN A 115 1.96 7.00 -3.89
C ASN A 115 1.08 8.22 -4.16
N LEU A 116 -0.23 8.03 -4.25
CA LEU A 116 -1.24 9.06 -4.52
C LEU A 116 -2.41 8.87 -3.57
N ALA A 117 -3.18 9.94 -3.35
CA ALA A 117 -4.42 9.87 -2.59
C ALA A 117 -5.61 10.38 -3.41
N GLY A 118 -6.75 9.70 -3.28
CA GLY A 118 -8.02 10.10 -3.87
C GLY A 118 -8.61 11.35 -3.21
N ARG A 119 -9.73 11.82 -3.75
CA ARG A 119 -10.43 13.01 -3.25
C ARG A 119 -11.91 12.77 -3.02
N ILE A 120 -12.52 11.82 -3.73
CA ILE A 120 -13.94 11.51 -3.55
C ILE A 120 -14.10 10.82 -2.19
N PHE A 121 -14.92 11.40 -1.32
CA PHE A 121 -15.12 11.01 0.09
C PHE A 121 -13.87 11.15 0.99
N MET A 122 -12.85 11.90 0.52
CA MET A 122 -11.58 12.10 1.22
C MET A 122 -11.24 13.59 1.31
N ALA A 123 -10.05 13.91 1.85
CA ALA A 123 -9.58 15.28 1.95
C ALA A 123 -9.41 15.93 0.55
N PRO A 124 -9.78 17.21 0.37
CA PRO A 124 -9.69 17.90 -0.90
C PRO A 124 -8.26 18.40 -1.17
N ILE A 125 -7.35 17.47 -1.47
CA ILE A 125 -5.95 17.75 -1.85
C ILE A 125 -5.80 17.96 -3.37
N ASP A 126 -4.57 18.15 -3.86
CA ASP A 126 -4.31 18.39 -5.27
C ASP A 126 -4.76 17.20 -6.15
N CYS A 127 -4.98 17.45 -7.43
CA CYS A 127 -5.53 16.44 -8.34
C CYS A 127 -4.56 15.24 -8.51
N PRO A 128 -4.97 14.00 -8.16
CA PRO A 128 -4.08 12.84 -8.26
C PRO A 128 -3.70 12.51 -9.70
N PHE A 129 -4.59 12.76 -10.67
CA PHE A 129 -4.34 12.52 -12.11
C PHE A 129 -3.20 13.40 -12.65
N VAL A 130 -3.19 14.68 -12.26
CA VAL A 130 -2.17 15.64 -12.69
C VAL A 130 -0.84 15.34 -11.99
N ALA A 131 -0.87 15.08 -10.69
CA ALA A 131 0.31 14.69 -9.93
C ALA A 131 0.94 13.41 -10.49
N ALA A 132 0.11 12.42 -10.86
CA ALA A 132 0.57 11.18 -11.48
C ALA A 132 1.37 11.44 -12.76
N LYS A 133 0.82 12.22 -13.71
CA LYS A 133 1.52 12.52 -14.96
C LYS A 133 2.87 13.20 -14.76
N ASN A 134 2.92 14.16 -13.84
CA ASN A 134 4.15 14.90 -13.53
C ASN A 134 5.23 13.97 -12.95
N GLU A 135 4.86 13.15 -11.96
CA GLU A 135 5.80 12.22 -11.32
C GLU A 135 6.22 11.08 -12.25
N ILE A 136 5.28 10.50 -13.02
CA ILE A 136 5.58 9.45 -14.00
C ILE A 136 6.55 9.95 -15.06
N ALA A 137 6.38 11.18 -15.56
CA ALA A 137 7.32 11.75 -16.52
C ALA A 137 8.75 11.83 -15.96
N ARG A 138 8.90 12.15 -14.67
CA ARG A 138 10.20 12.17 -13.97
C ARG A 138 10.77 10.75 -13.81
N LEU A 139 9.97 9.79 -13.36
CA LEU A 139 10.39 8.40 -13.15
C LEU A 139 10.80 7.71 -14.48
N LYS A 140 10.07 7.98 -15.57
CA LYS A 140 10.35 7.44 -16.91
C LYS A 140 11.71 7.82 -17.49
N THR A 141 12.37 8.85 -16.94
CA THR A 141 13.75 9.19 -17.33
C THR A 141 14.76 8.12 -16.92
N LYS A 142 14.38 7.20 -16.02
CA LYS A 142 15.26 6.16 -15.45
C LYS A 142 14.72 4.74 -15.58
N THR A 143 13.41 4.55 -15.64
CA THR A 143 12.82 3.20 -15.73
C THR A 143 11.49 3.16 -16.45
N ASN A 144 11.20 2.02 -17.08
CA ASN A 144 9.87 1.67 -17.59
C ASN A 144 9.01 0.96 -16.54
N VAL A 145 9.61 0.45 -15.45
CA VAL A 145 8.90 -0.26 -14.39
C VAL A 145 8.41 0.74 -13.35
N ILE A 146 7.09 1.03 -13.34
CA ILE A 146 6.48 2.01 -12.43
C ILE A 146 5.25 1.41 -11.76
N ILE A 147 5.24 1.42 -10.42
CA ILE A 147 4.14 0.96 -9.57
C ILE A 147 3.46 2.18 -8.95
N VAL A 148 2.15 2.28 -9.10
CA VAL A 148 1.34 3.35 -8.54
C VAL A 148 0.42 2.79 -7.45
N ASP A 149 0.58 3.26 -6.22
CA ASP A 149 -0.37 3.08 -5.12
C ASP A 149 -1.35 4.25 -5.11
N ILE A 150 -2.63 3.99 -5.39
CA ILE A 150 -3.73 4.96 -5.28
C ILE A 150 -4.58 4.68 -4.04
N HIS A 151 -4.28 5.42 -2.98
CA HIS A 151 -4.97 5.34 -1.70
C HIS A 151 -6.29 6.15 -1.76
N ALA A 152 -7.41 5.48 -2.04
CA ALA A 152 -8.67 6.15 -2.36
C ALA A 152 -9.93 5.39 -1.89
N GLU A 153 -11.02 6.10 -1.63
CA GLU A 153 -12.30 5.49 -1.25
C GLU A 153 -13.13 5.08 -2.48
N ALA A 154 -13.34 6.00 -3.42
CA ALA A 154 -14.26 5.77 -4.53
C ALA A 154 -13.66 4.83 -5.59
N THR A 155 -14.33 3.70 -5.83
CA THR A 155 -13.98 2.75 -6.90
C THR A 155 -13.97 3.40 -8.29
N SER A 156 -14.84 4.39 -8.53
CA SER A 156 -14.86 5.15 -9.79
C SER A 156 -13.58 5.97 -10.00
N GLU A 157 -13.06 6.62 -8.95
CA GLU A 157 -11.80 7.38 -9.02
C GLU A 157 -10.62 6.44 -9.26
N LYS A 158 -10.60 5.28 -8.59
CA LYS A 158 -9.58 4.24 -8.80
C LYS A 158 -9.58 3.65 -10.20
N LYS A 159 -10.73 3.20 -10.71
CA LYS A 159 -10.84 2.65 -12.07
C LYS A 159 -10.50 3.71 -13.12
N ALA A 160 -10.96 4.95 -12.93
CA ALA A 160 -10.62 6.04 -13.84
C ALA A 160 -9.11 6.29 -13.89
N LEU A 161 -8.41 6.28 -12.75
CA LEU A 161 -6.95 6.44 -12.74
C LEU A 161 -6.23 5.25 -13.39
N GLY A 162 -6.70 4.02 -13.15
CA GLY A 162 -6.20 2.82 -13.82
C GLY A 162 -6.24 2.96 -15.35
N TRP A 163 -7.41 3.30 -15.90
CA TRP A 163 -7.56 3.54 -17.34
C TRP A 163 -6.76 4.74 -17.86
N TYR A 164 -6.63 5.80 -17.05
CA TYR A 164 -5.89 7.00 -17.43
C TYR A 164 -4.38 6.77 -17.56
N LEU A 165 -3.85 5.75 -16.87
CA LEU A 165 -2.43 5.40 -16.83
C LEU A 165 -2.10 4.10 -17.57
N ASP A 166 -3.10 3.44 -18.18
CA ASP A 166 -2.90 2.18 -18.89
C ASP A 166 -1.87 2.33 -20.04
N GLY A 167 -0.91 1.41 -20.07
CA GLY A 167 0.24 1.44 -20.99
C GLY A 167 1.31 2.47 -20.64
N GLU A 168 1.12 3.27 -19.60
CA GLU A 168 2.12 4.23 -19.14
C GLU A 168 2.85 3.80 -17.87
N VAL A 169 2.29 2.90 -17.08
CA VAL A 169 2.89 2.35 -15.87
C VAL A 169 2.72 0.83 -15.83
N SER A 170 3.50 0.16 -15.00
CA SER A 170 3.43 -1.29 -14.86
C SER A 170 2.22 -1.72 -14.06
N ALA A 171 1.86 -0.95 -13.02
CA ALA A 171 0.71 -1.25 -12.18
C ALA A 171 0.05 -0.02 -11.57
N VAL A 172 -1.28 -0.08 -11.41
CA VAL A 172 -2.09 0.83 -10.60
C VAL A 172 -2.88 0.02 -9.59
N LEU A 173 -2.50 0.14 -8.31
CA LEU A 173 -2.99 -0.68 -7.21
C LEU A 173 -3.74 0.21 -6.22
N GLY A 174 -5.02 -0.07 -6.00
CA GLY A 174 -5.79 0.63 -4.99
C GLY A 174 -5.53 0.12 -3.58
N THR A 175 -5.58 1.01 -2.58
CA THR A 175 -5.62 0.70 -1.14
C THR A 175 -6.69 1.57 -0.46
N HIS A 176 -6.77 1.59 0.88
CA HIS A 176 -7.67 2.38 1.75
C HIS A 176 -8.89 1.61 2.27
N THR A 177 -9.60 0.87 1.42
CA THR A 177 -10.92 0.34 1.81
C THR A 177 -10.82 -0.92 2.69
N HIS A 178 -9.61 -1.48 2.81
CA HIS A 178 -9.26 -2.66 3.60
C HIS A 178 -9.96 -3.96 3.17
N VAL A 179 -10.63 -3.98 2.01
CA VAL A 179 -11.32 -5.16 1.49
C VAL A 179 -10.76 -5.46 0.10
N GLN A 180 -9.99 -6.53 -0.01
CA GLN A 180 -9.43 -6.95 -1.30
C GLN A 180 -10.54 -7.22 -2.32
N THR A 181 -10.44 -6.58 -3.48
CA THR A 181 -11.38 -6.78 -4.59
C THR A 181 -10.96 -7.98 -5.43
N ALA A 182 -11.87 -8.47 -6.28
CA ALA A 182 -11.64 -9.59 -7.19
C ALA A 182 -11.66 -9.15 -8.67
N ASP A 183 -11.23 -7.92 -8.94
CA ASP A 183 -11.17 -7.29 -10.26
C ASP A 183 -9.72 -7.09 -10.72
N ASP A 184 -8.81 -7.94 -10.23
CA ASP A 184 -7.42 -7.97 -10.66
C ASP A 184 -7.32 -8.38 -12.14
N GLU A 185 -6.70 -7.53 -12.94
CA GLU A 185 -6.55 -7.74 -14.38
C GLU A 185 -5.31 -7.04 -14.92
N VAL A 186 -4.78 -7.52 -16.04
CA VAL A 186 -3.83 -6.76 -16.87
C VAL A 186 -4.65 -6.04 -17.94
N LEU A 187 -4.65 -4.71 -17.90
CA LEU A 187 -5.36 -3.86 -18.84
C LEU A 187 -4.76 -3.96 -20.26
N PRO A 188 -5.50 -3.56 -21.32
CA PRO A 188 -5.06 -3.71 -22.71
C PRO A 188 -3.69 -3.08 -23.05
N GLY A 189 -3.30 -1.99 -22.39
CA GLY A 189 -1.99 -1.35 -22.53
C GLY A 189 -0.84 -2.10 -21.84
N GLY A 190 -1.16 -3.09 -21.01
CA GLY A 190 -0.20 -3.91 -20.25
C GLY A 190 -0.01 -3.47 -18.80
N THR A 191 -0.89 -2.61 -18.27
CA THR A 191 -0.85 -2.18 -16.87
C THR A 191 -1.62 -3.16 -15.99
N ALA A 192 -0.99 -3.72 -14.96
CA ALA A 192 -1.68 -4.47 -13.91
C ALA A 192 -2.59 -3.54 -13.09
N TYR A 193 -3.78 -4.00 -12.75
CA TYR A 193 -4.77 -3.20 -12.05
C TYR A 193 -5.51 -4.01 -11.00
N ILE A 194 -5.81 -3.40 -9.86
CA ILE A 194 -6.81 -3.88 -8.88
C ILE A 194 -7.46 -2.70 -8.15
N SER A 195 -8.77 -2.75 -7.90
CA SER A 195 -9.48 -1.67 -7.18
C SER A 195 -9.08 -1.59 -5.71
N ASP A 196 -8.80 -2.68 -5.03
CA ASP A 196 -8.23 -2.64 -3.69
C ASP A 196 -7.42 -3.90 -3.39
N VAL A 197 -6.18 -3.72 -2.93
CA VAL A 197 -5.30 -4.82 -2.53
C VAL A 197 -5.78 -5.46 -1.22
N GLY A 198 -6.53 -4.71 -0.40
CA GLY A 198 -7.05 -5.13 0.89
C GLY A 198 -6.13 -4.78 2.05
N MET A 199 -6.32 -5.47 3.17
CA MET A 199 -5.63 -5.19 4.44
C MET A 199 -4.78 -6.37 4.89
N THR A 200 -3.61 -6.06 5.46
CA THR A 200 -2.82 -6.97 6.28
C THR A 200 -3.06 -6.68 7.77
N GLY A 201 -3.89 -7.51 8.40
CA GLY A 201 -4.42 -7.21 9.73
C GLY A 201 -5.49 -8.20 10.20
N PRO A 202 -6.26 -7.86 11.24
CA PRO A 202 -7.29 -8.73 11.80
C PRO A 202 -8.58 -8.72 10.96
N PHE A 203 -9.04 -9.89 10.50
CA PHE A 203 -10.27 -10.06 9.70
C PHE A 203 -11.50 -10.35 10.55
N ASP A 204 -11.32 -10.84 11.79
CA ASP A 204 -12.42 -10.94 12.74
C ASP A 204 -12.68 -9.56 13.38
N SER A 205 -13.04 -8.60 12.52
CA SER A 205 -13.07 -7.17 12.82
C SER A 205 -14.04 -6.45 11.87
N VAL A 206 -14.24 -5.16 12.09
CA VAL A 206 -14.76 -4.26 11.06
C VAL A 206 -13.59 -3.38 10.64
N ILE A 207 -13.03 -3.65 9.46
CA ILE A 207 -11.99 -2.81 8.82
C ILE A 207 -10.74 -2.66 9.73
N GLY A 208 -10.42 -3.70 10.52
CA GLY A 208 -9.28 -3.74 11.44
C GLY A 208 -9.60 -3.37 12.89
N ILE A 209 -10.80 -2.84 13.16
CA ILE A 209 -11.24 -2.37 14.48
C ILE A 209 -12.23 -3.36 15.11
N LYS A 210 -12.30 -3.43 16.45
CA LYS A 210 -13.24 -4.30 17.17
C LYS A 210 -14.70 -4.09 16.71
N LYS A 211 -15.38 -5.20 16.43
CA LYS A 211 -16.77 -5.24 15.91
C LYS A 211 -17.73 -4.44 16.78
N ASP A 212 -17.79 -4.73 18.07
CA ASP A 212 -18.76 -4.11 18.99
C ASP A 212 -18.61 -2.59 19.05
N THR A 213 -17.38 -2.09 19.07
CA THR A 213 -17.07 -0.66 19.07
C THR A 213 -17.62 0.06 17.84
N ILE A 214 -17.48 -0.55 16.66
CA ILE A 214 -17.96 0.03 15.41
C ILE A 214 -19.48 -0.08 15.29
N ILE A 215 -20.06 -1.24 15.66
CA ILE A 215 -21.51 -1.46 15.65
C ILE A 215 -22.20 -0.46 16.58
N GLU A 216 -21.71 -0.30 17.81
CA GLU A 216 -22.25 0.68 18.76
C GLU A 216 -22.19 2.11 18.21
N ARG A 217 -21.08 2.49 17.58
CA ARG A 217 -20.95 3.81 16.93
C ARG A 217 -22.01 4.01 15.84
N PHE A 218 -22.28 3.00 15.01
CA PHE A 218 -23.34 3.10 13.99
C PHE A 218 -24.74 3.16 14.60
N LEU A 219 -25.01 2.43 15.69
CA LEU A 219 -26.31 2.42 16.37
C LEU A 219 -26.59 3.72 17.15
N THR A 220 -25.58 4.26 17.81
CA THR A 220 -25.73 5.38 18.75
C THR A 220 -25.31 6.73 18.17
N GLN A 221 -24.51 6.72 17.11
CA GLN A 221 -23.84 7.90 16.55
C GLN A 221 -22.90 8.62 17.54
N ILE A 222 -22.56 7.98 18.66
CA ILE A 222 -21.65 8.52 19.67
C ILE A 222 -20.20 8.16 19.30
N PRO A 223 -19.25 9.11 19.43
CA PRO A 223 -17.83 8.82 19.24
C PRO A 223 -17.31 7.79 20.23
N ASN A 224 -16.68 6.74 19.71
CA ASN A 224 -16.02 5.70 20.49
C ASN A 224 -14.51 5.68 20.21
N LYS A 225 -13.73 5.26 21.21
CA LYS A 225 -12.31 4.99 21.01
C LYS A 225 -12.14 3.78 20.10
N PHE A 226 -11.34 3.92 19.06
CA PHE A 226 -10.99 2.81 18.18
C PHE A 226 -9.89 1.94 18.78
N ASP A 227 -10.19 0.65 18.93
CA ASP A 227 -9.24 -0.37 19.35
C ASP A 227 -9.03 -1.38 18.22
N VAL A 228 -7.77 -1.61 17.85
CA VAL A 228 -7.41 -2.63 16.85
C VAL A 228 -7.84 -4.02 17.35
N ALA A 229 -8.51 -4.77 16.48
CA ALA A 229 -8.90 -6.15 16.74
C ALA A 229 -7.68 -7.10 16.76
N LYS A 230 -7.87 -8.38 17.11
CA LYS A 230 -6.75 -9.34 17.24
C LYS A 230 -6.96 -10.69 16.56
N GLY A 231 -8.22 -11.05 16.28
CA GLY A 231 -8.58 -12.36 15.74
C GLY A 231 -8.45 -12.44 14.22
N ASP A 232 -8.23 -13.66 13.72
CA ASP A 232 -8.15 -14.00 12.30
C ASP A 232 -7.23 -13.06 11.51
N VAL A 233 -5.95 -13.07 11.85
CA VAL A 233 -4.98 -12.19 11.21
C VAL A 233 -4.62 -12.76 9.84
N ARG A 234 -4.66 -11.93 8.80
CA ARG A 234 -4.27 -12.33 7.43
C ARG A 234 -3.38 -11.27 6.80
N LEU A 235 -2.54 -11.70 5.87
CA LEU A 235 -1.78 -10.84 4.97
C LEU A 235 -2.46 -10.85 3.61
N GLN A 236 -2.79 -9.65 3.12
CA GLN A 236 -3.30 -9.46 1.77
C GLN A 236 -2.32 -8.64 0.93
N GLY A 237 -2.17 -9.03 -0.32
CA GLY A 237 -1.26 -8.41 -1.27
C GLY A 237 -1.60 -8.81 -2.71
N VAL A 238 -0.79 -8.34 -3.64
CA VAL A 238 -0.76 -8.81 -5.02
C VAL A 238 0.68 -9.10 -5.44
N LEU A 239 0.87 -10.22 -6.11
CA LEU A 239 2.12 -10.58 -6.76
C LEU A 239 1.99 -10.26 -8.25
N MET A 240 2.96 -9.52 -8.78
CA MET A 240 3.01 -9.15 -10.18
C MET A 240 4.29 -9.70 -10.81
N ASP A 241 4.21 -10.25 -12.01
CA ASP A 241 5.38 -10.43 -12.87
C ASP A 241 5.40 -9.35 -13.94
N ILE A 242 6.49 -8.58 -13.99
CA ILE A 242 6.67 -7.44 -14.88
C ILE A 242 7.90 -7.66 -15.76
N ASP A 243 7.74 -7.45 -17.06
CA ASP A 243 8.84 -7.42 -18.00
C ASP A 243 9.64 -6.12 -17.81
N ALA A 244 10.90 -6.25 -17.38
CA ALA A 244 11.73 -5.10 -17.01
C ALA A 244 12.09 -4.19 -18.20
N GLN A 245 12.13 -4.73 -19.42
CA GLN A 245 12.49 -3.95 -20.61
C GLN A 245 11.33 -3.06 -21.07
N SER A 246 10.14 -3.64 -21.21
CA SER A 246 8.94 -2.95 -21.69
C SER A 246 8.17 -2.23 -20.58
N GLY A 247 8.32 -2.65 -19.33
CA GLY A 247 7.55 -2.18 -18.19
C GLY A 247 6.14 -2.77 -18.09
N LYS A 248 5.76 -3.71 -18.97
CA LYS A 248 4.41 -4.31 -18.97
C LYS A 248 4.30 -5.42 -17.94
N ALA A 249 3.14 -5.51 -17.30
CA ALA A 249 2.79 -6.64 -16.46
C ALA A 249 2.41 -7.85 -17.33
N ASN A 250 3.00 -9.01 -17.03
CA ASN A 250 2.63 -10.30 -17.59
C ASN A 250 1.46 -10.89 -16.80
N THR A 251 1.50 -10.76 -15.47
CA THR A 251 0.48 -11.29 -14.56
C THR A 251 0.27 -10.38 -13.35
N ILE A 252 -0.92 -10.50 -12.76
CA ILE A 252 -1.25 -10.03 -11.41
C ILE A 252 -2.01 -11.15 -10.71
N GLU A 253 -1.61 -11.49 -9.49
CA GLU A 253 -2.21 -12.55 -8.68
C GLU A 253 -2.47 -12.06 -7.26
N ARG A 254 -3.72 -12.19 -6.79
CA ARG A 254 -4.08 -11.85 -5.41
C ARG A 254 -3.48 -12.85 -4.41
N ILE A 255 -2.90 -12.31 -3.35
CA ILE A 255 -2.41 -13.02 -2.18
C ILE A 255 -3.36 -12.75 -1.01
N SER A 256 -3.78 -13.81 -0.32
CA SER A 256 -4.56 -13.75 0.92
C SER A 256 -4.19 -14.96 1.78
N VAL A 257 -3.30 -14.75 2.75
CA VAL A 257 -2.73 -15.82 3.58
C VAL A 257 -3.09 -15.56 5.03
N ARG A 258 -3.72 -16.54 5.67
CA ARG A 258 -4.04 -16.49 7.08
C ARG A 258 -2.80 -16.80 7.91
N LEU A 259 -2.53 -15.99 8.93
CA LEU A 259 -1.54 -16.30 9.95
C LEU A 259 -2.11 -17.40 10.83
N ASN A 260 -1.48 -18.57 10.80
CA ASN A 260 -1.80 -19.64 11.73
C ASN A 260 -1.35 -19.18 13.12
N ASP A 261 -2.29 -19.00 14.05
CA ASP A 261 -1.91 -18.86 15.45
C ASP A 261 -1.17 -20.14 15.81
N LYS A 262 0.12 -20.03 16.13
CA LYS A 262 0.83 -21.12 16.81
C LYS A 262 -0.03 -21.42 18.03
N THR A 263 -0.66 -22.59 18.02
CA THR A 263 -1.26 -23.14 19.22
C THR A 263 -0.17 -23.05 20.27
N GLU A 264 -0.39 -22.26 21.32
CA GLU A 264 0.42 -22.36 22.53
C GLU A 264 0.37 -23.83 22.93
N ALA A 265 1.45 -24.55 22.63
CA ALA A 265 1.66 -25.94 23.02
C ALA A 265 2.38 -25.95 24.37
#